data_AF-A0A926APN9-F1
#
_entry.id   AF-A0A926APN9-F1
#
_cell.length_a   1.000
_cell.length_b   1.000
_cell.length_c   1.000
_cell.angle_alpha   90.00
_cell.angle_beta   90.00
_cell.angle_gamma   90.00
#
_symmetry.space_group_name_H-M   'P 1'
#
loop_
_entity.id
_entity.type
_entity.pdbx_description
1 polymer ?
#
loop_
_entity_poly.entity_id
_entity_poly.type
_entity_poly.pdbx_seq_one_letter_code
_entity_poly.pdbx_strand_id
1 'polypeptide(L)'
;MKRFAAWCLVAQILLFTVEFFVNVCIAADQPIDERAAAEFFEKKIRPLLAKHCYECHAHDKAGDSGELAVDSRAALLKGGDRGPIMVAGKPDESLLLKALKYGDPKLQMPPEGKLPDAEIELLTKWIADGAFVPEYGVAAQKKGKEIDWTAARQFWSVRPLGRVAIPEFRISDIGFRNEGAGKAGDDAALLSIRNPQSAIRNPLDSFIVAKLHENGLAPSSAADKRTLIRRLAFDLIGLPPSPDEVAEFLADERPDAYERLVDRLLASPHFGERWARYWLDLARYVDDTPDWQKTTEQAWLYRDWVVRAFNEDRPYDEFVKLQLAADMMPETVPEDYAALGFVGLSPQYWKELKLAPSVIEVIVADEWDERLDAVSRTFLGLTVACARCHDHKFDAITTRDYYALAGVFASTDLSDRPLLPSPTAELVREARHKVDSLKESLKKTKGKESEEAQQLQQQIVDLREATPYFDTPMAPTIEEASVFVMPDGPDATKLDIRRRQPRDLPVFRRGNPSNPGDIVPRRFLELFSSATSQPFQQGSGRREFAEALFHDAQALTARVIVNRIWSHHFGKGLVRTPSDFGLQGERPSHPELLDWLSSEIAECGVRSAEGEDGRHRAAWALKRFHRLLVTSSTYR
;
A
#
# COMPACT_ATOMS: atom_id res chain seq x y z
N MET A 1 -15.70 -77.34 -28.07
CA MET A 1 -15.34 -76.05 -28.70
C MET A 1 -16.51 -75.12 -29.03
N LYS A 2 -17.74 -75.59 -29.28
CA LYS A 2 -18.89 -74.72 -29.64
C LYS A 2 -19.60 -74.00 -28.47
N ARG A 3 -19.34 -74.36 -27.21
CA ARG A 3 -19.95 -73.72 -26.03
C ARG A 3 -19.09 -72.60 -25.40
N PHE A 4 -17.79 -72.56 -25.68
CA PHE A 4 -16.87 -71.52 -25.19
C PHE A 4 -16.95 -70.23 -26.03
N ALA A 5 -17.19 -70.36 -27.34
CA ALA A 5 -17.36 -69.22 -28.25
C ALA A 5 -18.64 -68.42 -27.99
N ALA A 6 -19.71 -69.08 -27.53
CA ALA A 6 -20.97 -68.40 -27.20
C ALA A 6 -20.88 -67.53 -25.93
N TRP A 7 -20.04 -67.91 -24.97
CA TRP A 7 -19.82 -67.13 -23.74
C TRP A 7 -18.92 -65.91 -23.95
N CYS A 8 -17.95 -65.98 -24.88
CA CYS A 8 -17.13 -64.82 -25.25
C CYS A 8 -17.93 -63.76 -26.02
N LEU A 9 -18.85 -64.17 -26.90
CA LEU A 9 -19.66 -63.23 -27.69
C LEU A 9 -20.67 -62.47 -26.82
N VAL A 10 -21.27 -63.13 -25.82
CA VAL A 10 -22.20 -62.50 -24.86
C VAL A 10 -21.44 -61.56 -23.91
N ALA A 11 -20.23 -61.91 -23.49
CA ALA A 11 -19.37 -61.04 -22.68
C ALA A 11 -18.87 -59.80 -23.45
N GLN A 12 -18.54 -59.93 -24.74
CA GLN A 12 -18.14 -58.78 -25.58
C GLN A 12 -19.30 -57.84 -25.91
N ILE A 13 -20.54 -58.34 -26.04
CA ILE A 13 -21.72 -57.50 -26.24
C ILE A 13 -22.13 -56.78 -24.93
N LEU A 14 -21.94 -57.42 -23.76
CA LEU A 14 -22.17 -56.78 -22.45
C LEU A 14 -21.09 -55.77 -22.07
N LEU A 15 -19.84 -55.92 -22.53
CA LEU A 15 -18.78 -54.92 -22.34
C LEU A 15 -18.96 -53.70 -23.27
N PHE A 16 -19.43 -53.90 -24.51
CA PHE A 16 -19.70 -52.79 -25.44
C PHE A 16 -20.96 -51.99 -25.09
N THR A 17 -21.99 -52.60 -24.47
CA THR A 17 -23.18 -51.84 -24.02
C THR A 17 -22.94 -51.05 -22.74
N VAL A 18 -21.99 -51.47 -21.88
CA VAL A 18 -21.58 -50.70 -20.70
C VAL A 18 -20.68 -49.52 -21.08
N GLU A 19 -19.75 -49.67 -22.05
CA GLU A 19 -18.96 -48.53 -22.53
C GLU A 19 -19.79 -47.49 -23.31
N PHE A 20 -20.84 -47.92 -24.05
CA PHE A 20 -21.72 -46.99 -24.75
C PHE A 20 -22.70 -46.26 -23.81
N PHE A 21 -23.10 -46.86 -22.68
CA PHE A 21 -23.94 -46.19 -21.68
C PHE A 21 -23.15 -45.31 -20.69
N VAL A 22 -21.85 -45.57 -20.48
CA VAL A 22 -21.00 -44.66 -19.70
C VAL A 22 -20.64 -43.40 -20.49
N ASN A 23 -20.51 -43.48 -21.83
CA ASN A 23 -20.20 -42.31 -22.66
C ASN A 23 -21.41 -41.45 -23.09
N VAL A 24 -22.66 -41.88 -22.84
CA VAL A 24 -23.87 -41.07 -23.11
C VAL A 24 -24.31 -40.25 -21.89
N CYS A 25 -23.73 -40.49 -20.71
CA CYS A 25 -24.01 -39.70 -19.50
C CYS A 25 -22.97 -38.60 -19.18
N ILE A 26 -21.96 -38.38 -20.03
CA ILE A 26 -20.94 -37.31 -19.86
C ILE A 26 -21.07 -36.28 -21.00
N ALA A 27 -22.28 -35.74 -21.19
CA ALA A 27 -22.52 -34.66 -22.15
C ALA A 27 -23.40 -33.54 -21.58
N ALA A 28 -23.47 -33.39 -20.25
CA ALA A 28 -24.26 -32.35 -19.60
C ALA A 28 -23.60 -31.74 -18.35
N ASP A 29 -22.27 -31.70 -18.27
CA ASP A 29 -21.57 -30.97 -17.22
C ASP A 29 -20.15 -30.57 -17.68
N GLN A 30 -20.08 -29.73 -18.72
CA GLN A 30 -18.86 -28.96 -18.98
C GLN A 30 -18.75 -27.94 -17.84
N PRO A 31 -17.65 -27.89 -17.08
CA PRO A 31 -17.47 -26.86 -16.08
C PRO A 31 -17.51 -25.49 -16.78
N ILE A 32 -18.38 -24.61 -16.30
CA ILE A 32 -18.44 -23.22 -16.78
C ILE A 32 -17.05 -22.62 -16.60
N ASP A 33 -16.50 -22.02 -17.65
CA ASP A 33 -15.34 -21.14 -17.49
C ASP A 33 -15.79 -19.91 -16.69
N GLU A 34 -15.69 -20.01 -15.37
CA GLU A 34 -16.14 -18.98 -14.43
C GLU A 34 -15.48 -17.63 -14.71
N ARG A 35 -14.25 -17.62 -15.24
CA ARG A 35 -13.53 -16.39 -15.56
C ARG A 35 -14.15 -15.71 -16.78
N ALA A 36 -14.40 -16.44 -17.86
CA ALA A 36 -15.06 -15.90 -19.04
C ALA A 36 -16.52 -15.49 -18.73
N ALA A 37 -17.22 -16.26 -17.91
CA ALA A 37 -18.58 -15.97 -17.48
C ALA A 37 -18.65 -14.71 -16.57
N ALA A 38 -17.70 -14.55 -15.65
CA ALA A 38 -17.56 -13.35 -14.84
C ALA A 38 -17.27 -12.12 -15.71
N GLU A 39 -16.34 -12.22 -16.66
CA GLU A 39 -16.00 -11.13 -17.57
C GLU A 39 -17.19 -10.72 -18.44
N PHE A 40 -17.95 -11.69 -18.95
CA PHE A 40 -19.16 -11.42 -19.72
C PHE A 40 -20.22 -10.72 -18.87
N PHE A 41 -20.45 -11.20 -17.64
CA PHE A 41 -21.38 -10.57 -16.71
C PHE A 41 -20.99 -9.12 -16.41
N GLU A 42 -19.73 -8.87 -16.06
CA GLU A 42 -19.24 -7.53 -15.70
C GLU A 42 -19.22 -6.55 -16.87
N LYS A 43 -18.83 -7.00 -18.07
CA LYS A 43 -18.72 -6.12 -19.25
C LYS A 43 -20.04 -5.91 -19.98
N LYS A 44 -20.98 -6.87 -19.91
CA LYS A 44 -22.19 -6.86 -20.75
C LYS A 44 -23.48 -6.83 -19.96
N ILE A 45 -23.58 -7.52 -18.82
CA ILE A 45 -24.85 -7.68 -18.09
C ILE A 45 -25.00 -6.65 -16.97
N ARG A 46 -24.00 -6.47 -16.11
CA ARG A 46 -24.03 -5.49 -15.01
C ARG A 46 -24.31 -4.06 -15.49
N PRO A 47 -23.70 -3.55 -16.59
CA PRO A 47 -24.00 -2.22 -17.10
C PRO A 47 -25.46 -2.09 -17.56
N LEU A 48 -26.05 -3.13 -18.15
CA LEU A 48 -27.45 -3.12 -18.58
C LEU A 48 -28.40 -3.06 -17.38
N LEU A 49 -28.15 -3.88 -16.35
CA LEU A 49 -28.93 -3.85 -15.11
C LEU A 49 -28.82 -2.48 -14.42
N ALA A 50 -27.61 -1.91 -14.37
CA ALA A 50 -27.38 -0.60 -13.79
C ALA A 50 -28.11 0.52 -14.53
N LYS A 51 -28.07 0.48 -15.88
CA LYS A 51 -28.65 1.50 -16.73
C LYS A 51 -30.17 1.45 -16.81
N HIS A 52 -30.76 0.24 -16.79
CA HIS A 52 -32.19 0.05 -17.09
C HIS A 52 -33.03 -0.47 -15.93
N CYS A 53 -32.42 -0.97 -14.86
CA CYS A 53 -33.16 -1.67 -13.81
C CYS A 53 -32.94 -1.07 -12.40
N TYR A 54 -31.75 -0.55 -12.08
CA TYR A 54 -31.43 -0.15 -10.71
C TYR A 54 -32.28 1.01 -10.18
N GLU A 55 -32.74 1.89 -11.07
CA GLU A 55 -33.58 3.03 -10.69
C GLU A 55 -34.85 2.60 -9.93
N CYS A 56 -35.45 1.46 -10.32
CA CYS A 56 -36.66 0.92 -9.71
C CYS A 56 -36.43 -0.37 -8.89
N HIS A 57 -35.40 -1.16 -9.21
CA HIS A 57 -35.15 -2.49 -8.65
C HIS A 57 -33.81 -2.57 -7.88
N ALA A 58 -33.46 -1.53 -7.12
CA ALA A 58 -32.37 -1.59 -6.14
C ALA A 58 -32.90 -1.92 -4.72
N HIS A 59 -32.02 -2.35 -3.80
CA HIS A 59 -32.43 -2.75 -2.44
C HIS A 59 -33.21 -1.66 -1.67
N ASP A 60 -32.92 -0.38 -1.90
CA ASP A 60 -33.59 0.77 -1.27
C ASP A 60 -34.96 1.10 -1.91
N LYS A 61 -35.32 0.43 -3.00
CA LYS A 61 -36.56 0.60 -3.77
C LYS A 61 -37.40 -0.67 -3.88
N ALA A 62 -36.90 -1.81 -3.41
CA ALA A 62 -37.52 -3.12 -3.61
C ALA A 62 -38.98 -3.21 -3.12
N GLY A 63 -39.35 -2.49 -2.06
CA GLY A 63 -40.70 -2.51 -1.50
C GLY A 63 -41.80 -2.03 -2.45
N ASP A 64 -41.48 -1.15 -3.40
CA ASP A 64 -42.44 -0.59 -4.38
C ASP A 64 -42.44 -1.35 -5.71
N SER A 65 -41.56 -2.37 -5.84
CA SER A 65 -41.25 -3.07 -7.09
C SER A 65 -41.39 -4.60 -6.97
N GLY A 66 -42.36 -5.06 -6.17
CA GLY A 66 -42.65 -6.50 -5.96
C GLY A 66 -41.54 -7.25 -5.23
N GLU A 67 -40.92 -6.58 -4.26
CA GLU A 67 -39.74 -7.02 -3.49
C GLU A 67 -38.51 -7.41 -4.32
N LEU A 68 -38.48 -7.04 -5.60
CA LEU A 68 -37.41 -7.39 -6.51
C LEU A 68 -36.25 -6.38 -6.44
N ALA A 69 -35.08 -6.88 -6.05
CA ALA A 69 -33.81 -6.17 -6.18
C ALA A 69 -32.84 -6.93 -7.13
N VAL A 70 -32.11 -6.19 -7.97
CA VAL A 70 -31.20 -6.75 -9.00
C VAL A 70 -29.77 -6.19 -8.95
N ASP A 71 -29.46 -5.40 -7.92
CA ASP A 71 -28.18 -4.73 -7.68
C ASP A 71 -27.19 -5.56 -6.84
N SER A 72 -27.59 -6.75 -6.36
CA SER A 72 -26.69 -7.68 -5.68
C SER A 72 -26.87 -9.11 -6.16
N ARG A 73 -25.81 -9.94 -6.04
CA ARG A 73 -25.87 -11.37 -6.35
C ARG A 73 -26.95 -12.08 -5.55
N ALA A 74 -26.99 -11.83 -4.24
CA ALA A 74 -27.96 -12.47 -3.37
C ALA A 74 -29.40 -12.15 -3.80
N ALA A 75 -29.66 -10.91 -4.23
CA ALA A 75 -30.99 -10.50 -4.68
C ALA A 75 -31.34 -11.06 -6.07
N LEU A 76 -30.41 -11.04 -7.03
CA LEU A 76 -30.58 -11.66 -8.35
C LEU A 76 -30.90 -13.16 -8.24
N LEU A 77 -30.25 -13.87 -7.32
CA LEU A 77 -30.50 -15.30 -7.07
C LEU A 77 -31.78 -15.56 -6.27
N LYS A 78 -32.17 -14.63 -5.38
CA LYS A 78 -33.39 -14.74 -4.57
C LYS A 78 -34.66 -14.53 -5.41
N GLY A 79 -34.65 -13.54 -6.31
CA GLY A 79 -35.84 -13.08 -7.03
C GLY A 79 -36.75 -12.19 -6.17
N GLY A 80 -37.97 -11.97 -6.64
CA GLY A 80 -38.99 -11.13 -5.97
C GLY A 80 -40.20 -11.94 -5.49
N ASP A 81 -41.32 -11.27 -5.21
CA ASP A 81 -42.55 -11.89 -4.69
C ASP A 81 -43.16 -12.96 -5.60
N ARG A 82 -42.86 -12.87 -6.90
CA ARG A 82 -43.32 -13.83 -7.93
C ARG A 82 -42.34 -14.99 -8.13
N GLY A 83 -41.34 -15.11 -7.28
CA GLY A 83 -40.31 -16.15 -7.32
C GLY A 83 -39.04 -15.73 -8.07
N PRO A 84 -38.20 -16.71 -8.45
CA PRO A 84 -36.95 -16.47 -9.16
C PRO A 84 -37.18 -15.72 -10.48
N ILE A 85 -36.38 -14.69 -10.72
CA ILE A 85 -36.48 -13.92 -11.97
C ILE A 85 -35.84 -14.65 -13.15
N MET A 86 -34.99 -15.63 -12.89
CA MET A 86 -34.24 -16.36 -13.90
C MET A 86 -34.08 -17.82 -13.52
N VAL A 87 -34.07 -18.67 -14.54
CA VAL A 87 -33.82 -20.10 -14.44
C VAL A 87 -32.60 -20.39 -15.30
N ALA A 88 -31.48 -20.75 -14.65
CA ALA A 88 -30.21 -21.00 -15.32
C ALA A 88 -30.36 -22.03 -16.45
N GLY A 89 -29.84 -21.69 -17.63
CA GLY A 89 -29.94 -22.53 -18.84
C GLY A 89 -31.29 -22.50 -19.54
N LYS A 90 -32.30 -21.79 -19.00
CA LYS A 90 -33.68 -21.81 -19.52
C LYS A 90 -34.25 -20.40 -19.73
N PRO A 91 -33.89 -19.73 -20.84
CA PRO A 91 -34.39 -18.40 -21.17
C PRO A 91 -35.93 -18.31 -21.20
N ASP A 92 -36.60 -19.27 -21.83
CA ASP A 92 -38.06 -19.19 -22.03
C ASP A 92 -38.88 -19.42 -20.74
N GLU A 93 -38.27 -20.08 -19.75
CA GLU A 93 -38.89 -20.26 -18.43
C GLU A 93 -38.67 -19.05 -17.51
N SER A 94 -37.68 -18.20 -17.81
CA SER A 94 -37.23 -17.08 -16.97
C SER A 94 -38.17 -15.87 -16.99
N LEU A 95 -38.61 -15.43 -15.81
CA LEU A 95 -39.54 -14.32 -15.64
C LEU A 95 -39.00 -12.98 -16.18
N LEU A 96 -37.69 -12.76 -16.05
CA LEU A 96 -36.98 -11.58 -16.56
C LEU A 96 -37.23 -11.40 -18.06
N LEU A 97 -37.06 -12.45 -18.87
CA LEU A 97 -37.25 -12.35 -20.31
C LEU A 97 -38.72 -12.25 -20.71
N LYS A 98 -39.64 -12.83 -19.93
CA LYS A 98 -41.09 -12.63 -20.13
C LYS A 98 -41.48 -11.17 -19.92
N ALA A 99 -40.92 -10.52 -18.89
CA ALA A 99 -41.12 -9.12 -18.60
C ALA A 99 -40.52 -8.21 -19.69
N LEU A 100 -39.26 -8.45 -20.08
CA LEU A 100 -38.54 -7.63 -21.06
C LEU A 100 -39.02 -7.81 -22.51
N LYS A 101 -39.52 -9.01 -22.87
CA LYS A 101 -40.12 -9.27 -24.18
C LYS A 101 -41.59 -8.85 -24.25
N TYR A 102 -42.14 -8.31 -23.16
CA TYR A 102 -43.56 -7.94 -23.02
C TYR A 102 -44.51 -9.11 -23.26
N GLY A 103 -44.07 -10.33 -22.92
CA GLY A 103 -44.85 -11.56 -23.10
C GLY A 103 -46.04 -11.69 -22.14
N ASP A 104 -46.06 -10.90 -21.06
CA ASP A 104 -47.19 -10.77 -20.14
C ASP A 104 -47.58 -9.28 -20.00
N PRO A 105 -48.81 -8.89 -20.40
CA PRO A 105 -49.31 -7.52 -20.29
C PRO A 105 -49.28 -6.93 -18.86
N LYS A 106 -49.21 -7.76 -17.82
CA LYS A 106 -49.18 -7.34 -16.41
C LYS A 106 -47.76 -7.27 -15.82
N LEU A 107 -46.72 -7.50 -16.63
CA LEU A 107 -45.32 -7.60 -16.21
C LEU A 107 -44.36 -6.88 -17.16
N GLN A 108 -44.86 -5.95 -17.98
CA GLN A 108 -44.02 -5.25 -18.96
C GLN A 108 -43.01 -4.35 -18.26
N MET A 109 -41.73 -4.59 -18.53
CA MET A 109 -40.62 -3.82 -17.98
C MET A 109 -39.58 -3.54 -19.06
N PRO A 110 -38.95 -2.36 -19.08
CA PRO A 110 -39.27 -1.15 -18.32
C PRO A 110 -40.61 -0.53 -18.73
N PRO A 111 -41.34 0.14 -17.83
CA PRO A 111 -42.66 0.72 -18.14
C PRO A 111 -42.60 1.84 -19.18
N GLU A 112 -41.47 2.54 -19.29
CA GLU A 112 -41.27 3.68 -20.20
C GLU A 112 -40.95 3.27 -21.65
N GLY A 113 -40.67 1.98 -21.89
CA GLY A 113 -40.36 1.48 -23.22
C GLY A 113 -39.55 0.19 -23.20
N LYS A 114 -39.79 -0.65 -24.21
CA LYS A 114 -39.10 -1.93 -24.36
C LYS A 114 -37.62 -1.70 -24.68
N LEU A 115 -36.73 -2.50 -24.08
CA LEU A 115 -35.30 -2.49 -24.41
C LEU A 115 -35.05 -2.79 -25.90
N PRO A 116 -33.96 -2.28 -26.49
CA PRO A 116 -33.49 -2.71 -27.80
C PRO A 116 -33.31 -4.24 -27.85
N ASP A 117 -33.67 -4.85 -28.99
CA ASP A 117 -33.61 -6.31 -29.12
C ASP A 117 -32.19 -6.86 -28.90
N ALA A 118 -31.15 -6.12 -29.29
CA ALA A 118 -29.75 -6.48 -29.04
C ALA A 118 -29.39 -6.59 -27.55
N GLU A 119 -29.99 -5.75 -26.68
CA GLU A 119 -29.76 -5.83 -25.23
C GLU A 119 -30.55 -7.00 -24.61
N ILE A 120 -31.75 -7.27 -25.13
CA ILE A 120 -32.54 -8.46 -24.75
C ILE A 120 -31.81 -9.74 -25.17
N GLU A 121 -31.15 -9.75 -26.33
CA GLU A 121 -30.33 -10.88 -26.79
C GLU A 121 -29.15 -11.15 -25.86
N LEU A 122 -28.48 -10.10 -25.33
CA LEU A 122 -27.41 -10.27 -24.35
C LEU A 122 -27.91 -10.92 -23.05
N LEU A 123 -29.06 -10.46 -22.54
CA LEU A 123 -29.70 -11.04 -21.35
C LEU A 123 -30.20 -12.48 -21.62
N THR A 124 -30.69 -12.74 -22.82
CA THR A 124 -31.11 -14.07 -23.28
C THR A 124 -29.93 -15.02 -23.31
N LYS A 125 -28.81 -14.58 -23.90
CA LYS A 125 -27.56 -15.34 -23.97
C LYS A 125 -27.02 -15.62 -22.56
N TRP A 126 -26.97 -14.62 -21.70
CA TRP A 126 -26.51 -14.80 -20.32
C TRP A 126 -27.30 -15.88 -19.57
N ILE A 127 -28.63 -15.88 -19.68
CA ILE A 127 -29.46 -16.91 -19.04
C ILE A 127 -29.21 -18.29 -19.66
N ALA A 128 -29.10 -18.36 -20.98
CA ALA A 128 -28.79 -19.61 -21.70
C ALA A 128 -27.43 -20.19 -21.27
N ASP A 129 -26.44 -19.33 -21.05
CA ASP A 129 -25.08 -19.70 -20.64
C ASP A 129 -24.98 -20.02 -19.12
N GLY A 130 -26.12 -20.27 -18.45
CA GLY A 130 -26.16 -20.68 -17.04
C GLY A 130 -26.43 -19.55 -16.05
N ALA A 131 -26.71 -18.33 -16.54
CA ALA A 131 -27.06 -17.17 -15.73
C ALA A 131 -26.04 -16.89 -14.60
N PHE A 132 -24.75 -17.08 -14.92
CA PHE A 132 -23.67 -16.94 -13.95
C PHE A 132 -23.65 -15.53 -13.36
N VAL A 133 -23.70 -15.45 -12.03
CA VAL A 133 -23.52 -14.20 -11.28
C VAL A 133 -22.26 -14.36 -10.43
N PRO A 134 -21.16 -13.65 -10.74
CA PRO A 134 -19.91 -13.77 -10.01
C PRO A 134 -20.11 -13.51 -8.51
N GLU A 135 -19.57 -14.42 -7.70
CA GLU A 135 -19.56 -14.28 -6.25
C GLU A 135 -18.51 -13.27 -5.82
N TYR A 136 -18.93 -12.01 -5.74
CA TYR A 136 -18.25 -11.04 -4.91
C TYR A 136 -18.80 -11.22 -3.50
N GLY A 137 -17.92 -11.50 -2.53
CA GLY A 137 -18.31 -11.66 -1.13
C GLY A 137 -18.94 -10.39 -0.57
N VAL A 138 -20.23 -10.19 -0.79
CA VAL A 138 -21.01 -9.09 -0.21
C VAL A 138 -22.36 -9.64 0.21
N ALA A 139 -22.43 -10.13 1.45
CA ALA A 139 -23.69 -10.25 2.15
C ALA A 139 -24.35 -8.87 2.24
N ALA A 140 -25.68 -8.82 2.15
CA ALA A 140 -26.48 -7.64 2.48
C ALA A 140 -25.97 -7.01 3.79
N GLN A 141 -25.83 -5.68 3.80
CA GLN A 141 -25.40 -4.92 4.98
C GLN A 141 -26.30 -5.27 6.17
N LYS A 142 -25.81 -6.14 7.06
CA LYS A 142 -26.03 -5.87 8.48
C LYS A 142 -25.36 -4.51 8.70
N LYS A 143 -26.08 -3.55 9.31
CA LYS A 143 -25.44 -2.37 9.91
C LYS A 143 -24.14 -2.86 10.53
N GLY A 144 -22.99 -2.39 10.02
CA GLY A 144 -21.71 -2.68 10.65
C GLY A 144 -21.90 -2.34 12.13
N LYS A 145 -21.38 -3.19 13.03
CA LYS A 145 -21.31 -2.80 14.44
C LYS A 145 -20.73 -1.38 14.45
N GLU A 146 -21.44 -0.46 15.08
CA GLU A 146 -20.95 0.90 15.28
C GLU A 146 -19.52 0.82 15.83
N ILE A 147 -18.60 1.59 15.25
CA ILE A 147 -17.19 1.54 15.62
C ILE A 147 -17.10 1.94 17.10
N ASP A 148 -16.57 1.02 17.92
CA ASP A 148 -16.23 1.34 19.30
C ASP A 148 -14.92 2.13 19.31
N TRP A 149 -15.03 3.45 19.17
CA TRP A 149 -13.89 4.36 19.17
C TRP A 149 -13.08 4.31 20.46
N THR A 150 -13.71 3.97 21.59
CA THR A 150 -13.00 3.87 22.88
C THR A 150 -12.08 2.66 22.87
N ALA A 151 -12.60 1.50 22.46
CA ALA A 151 -11.80 0.28 22.32
C ALA A 151 -10.71 0.42 21.24
N ALA A 152 -11.05 1.05 20.11
CA ALA A 152 -10.10 1.27 19.01
C ALA A 152 -8.90 2.12 19.43
N ARG A 153 -9.13 3.20 20.19
CA ARG A 153 -8.05 4.06 20.72
C ARG A 153 -7.21 3.39 21.81
N GLN A 154 -7.73 2.33 22.42
CA GLN A 154 -6.99 1.50 23.38
C GLN A 154 -6.22 0.35 22.71
N PHE A 155 -6.37 0.17 21.38
CA PHE A 155 -5.66 -0.88 20.67
C PHE A 155 -4.14 -0.68 20.74
N TRP A 156 -3.40 -1.79 20.88
CA TRP A 156 -1.98 -1.76 21.28
C TRP A 156 -1.07 -0.94 20.35
N SER A 157 -1.39 -0.87 19.06
CA SER A 157 -0.60 -0.15 18.06
C SER A 157 -0.96 1.33 17.97
N VAL A 158 -2.18 1.69 18.39
CA VAL A 158 -2.74 3.05 18.36
C VAL A 158 -2.45 3.82 19.63
N ARG A 159 -2.40 3.14 20.79
CA ARG A 159 -2.18 3.78 22.08
C ARG A 159 -0.90 4.65 22.06
N PRO A 160 -0.90 5.82 22.74
CA PRO A 160 0.30 6.63 22.88
C PRO A 160 1.49 5.84 23.43
N LEU A 161 2.70 6.27 23.09
CA LEU A 161 3.91 5.72 23.69
C LEU A 161 3.93 6.07 25.18
N GLY A 162 4.15 5.05 26.01
CA GLY A 162 4.19 5.18 27.46
C GLY A 162 5.61 5.00 28.01
N ARG A 163 5.83 5.37 29.28
CA ARG A 163 7.06 5.00 29.99
C ARG A 163 7.08 3.50 30.23
N VAL A 164 7.85 2.79 29.41
CA VAL A 164 8.18 1.38 29.66
C VAL A 164 9.37 1.32 30.62
N ALA A 165 9.19 0.65 31.75
CA ALA A 165 10.28 0.37 32.66
C ALA A 165 11.21 -0.68 32.03
N ILE A 166 12.52 -0.42 32.04
CA ILE A 166 13.50 -1.42 31.62
C ILE A 166 13.54 -2.51 32.70
N PRO A 167 13.42 -3.80 32.35
CA PRO A 167 13.53 -4.87 33.32
C PRO A 167 14.87 -4.81 34.06
N GLU A 168 14.81 -4.72 35.38
CA GLU A 168 15.99 -4.76 36.26
C GLU A 168 16.21 -6.19 36.74
N PHE A 169 17.47 -6.62 36.78
CA PHE A 169 17.88 -7.90 37.36
C PHE A 169 18.75 -7.61 38.57
N ARG A 170 18.31 -8.00 39.76
CA ARG A 170 19.15 -7.95 40.95
C ARG A 170 19.89 -9.27 41.10
N ILE A 171 21.09 -9.21 41.68
CA ILE A 171 21.86 -10.41 42.04
C ILE A 171 21.02 -11.35 42.95
N SER A 172 20.08 -10.82 43.74
CA SER A 172 19.13 -11.58 44.56
C SER A 172 18.09 -12.37 43.77
N ASP A 173 17.79 -11.97 42.53
CA ASP A 173 16.82 -12.63 41.66
C ASP A 173 17.43 -13.88 40.99
N ILE A 174 18.75 -14.03 41.08
CA ILE A 174 19.50 -15.24 40.77
C ILE A 174 19.23 -16.25 41.91
N GLY A 175 18.04 -16.83 41.89
CA GLY A 175 17.62 -17.82 42.87
C GLY A 175 18.55 -19.03 42.84
N PHE A 176 19.43 -19.14 43.84
CA PHE A 176 20.03 -20.42 44.21
C PHE A 176 18.92 -21.36 44.72
N ARG A 177 18.20 -22.04 43.83
CA ARG A 177 17.52 -23.28 44.19
C ARG A 177 18.58 -24.35 44.34
N ASN A 178 19.04 -24.50 45.56
CA ASN A 178 19.94 -25.56 46.00
C ASN A 178 19.13 -26.86 46.18
N GLU A 179 18.55 -27.37 45.11
CA GLU A 179 17.93 -28.72 45.10
C GLU A 179 18.87 -29.66 44.34
N GLY A 180 19.87 -30.18 45.07
CA GLY A 180 20.79 -31.21 44.56
C GLY A 180 22.26 -30.88 44.76
N ALA A 181 22.72 -30.81 46.01
CA ALA A 181 24.14 -30.87 46.31
C ALA A 181 24.70 -32.23 45.87
N GLY A 182 25.37 -32.26 44.71
CA GLY A 182 25.96 -33.48 44.15
C GLY A 182 27.06 -33.18 43.14
N LYS A 183 28.30 -33.12 43.66
CA LYS A 183 29.62 -33.11 42.98
C LYS A 183 30.13 -31.76 42.42
N ALA A 184 31.12 -31.23 43.14
CA ALA A 184 31.84 -29.97 42.94
C ALA A 184 32.79 -29.91 41.70
N GLY A 185 32.44 -30.58 40.59
CA GLY A 185 33.24 -30.58 39.35
C GLY A 185 32.65 -29.74 38.22
N ASP A 186 31.33 -29.59 38.18
CA ASP A 186 30.59 -28.97 37.05
C ASP A 186 30.04 -27.56 37.38
N ASP A 187 30.29 -27.07 38.59
CA ASP A 187 29.65 -25.86 39.14
C ASP A 187 30.09 -24.57 38.45
N ALA A 188 31.30 -24.47 37.90
CA ALA A 188 31.76 -23.24 37.23
C ALA A 188 31.03 -22.99 35.90
N ALA A 189 30.70 -24.06 35.16
CA ALA A 189 29.91 -23.96 33.93
C ALA A 189 28.44 -23.63 34.25
N LEU A 190 27.86 -24.27 35.27
CA LEU A 190 26.50 -23.99 35.74
C LEU A 190 26.34 -22.60 36.39
N LEU A 191 27.37 -22.05 37.04
CA LEU A 191 27.40 -20.68 37.56
C LEU A 191 27.48 -19.63 36.45
N SER A 192 28.19 -19.92 35.35
CA SER A 192 28.28 -19.02 34.19
C SER A 192 26.99 -18.96 33.35
N ILE A 193 26.13 -19.99 33.45
CA ILE A 193 24.78 -20.04 32.83
C ILE A 193 23.76 -19.18 33.60
N ARG A 194 24.08 -18.73 34.82
CA ARG A 194 23.09 -18.21 35.80
C ARG A 194 23.17 -16.72 36.13
N ASN A 195 24.00 -15.91 35.48
CA ASN A 195 23.98 -14.46 35.67
C ASN A 195 23.37 -13.73 34.46
N PRO A 196 22.07 -13.40 34.47
CA PRO A 196 21.43 -12.64 33.37
C PRO A 196 22.12 -11.30 33.12
N GLN A 197 22.75 -10.71 34.15
CA GLN A 197 23.39 -9.41 34.08
C GLN A 197 24.64 -9.40 33.19
N SER A 198 25.36 -10.53 33.06
CA SER A 198 26.54 -10.59 32.16
C SER A 198 26.17 -10.60 30.68
N ALA A 199 24.90 -10.85 30.34
CA ALA A 199 24.39 -10.79 28.98
C ALA A 199 23.82 -9.41 28.60
N ILE A 200 23.73 -8.46 29.53
CA ILE A 200 23.14 -7.14 29.28
C ILE A 200 24.25 -6.15 28.89
N ARG A 201 24.29 -5.74 27.62
CA ARG A 201 25.21 -4.68 27.13
C ARG A 201 24.51 -3.34 27.02
N ASN A 202 23.24 -3.34 26.66
CA ASN A 202 22.40 -2.15 26.63
C ASN A 202 20.96 -2.50 27.03
N PRO A 203 20.07 -1.50 27.24
CA PRO A 203 18.74 -1.76 27.79
C PRO A 203 17.84 -2.67 26.95
N LEU A 204 18.07 -2.81 25.64
CA LEU A 204 17.34 -3.75 24.79
C LEU A 204 17.53 -5.18 25.31
N ASP A 205 18.76 -5.53 25.68
CA ASP A 205 19.10 -6.88 26.14
C ASP A 205 18.31 -7.25 27.39
N SER A 206 18.00 -6.29 28.27
CA SER A 206 17.20 -6.55 29.48
C SER A 206 15.82 -7.15 29.15
N PHE A 207 15.16 -6.68 28.09
CA PHE A 207 13.86 -7.21 27.68
C PHE A 207 13.96 -8.64 27.13
N ILE A 208 15.00 -8.92 26.34
CA ILE A 208 15.22 -10.25 25.76
C ILE A 208 15.64 -11.24 26.84
N VAL A 209 16.58 -10.86 27.69
CA VAL A 209 17.02 -11.66 28.84
C VAL A 209 15.86 -11.94 29.79
N ALA A 210 14.94 -11.00 29.99
CA ALA A 210 13.74 -11.22 30.80
C ALA A 210 12.88 -12.35 30.21
N LYS A 211 12.62 -12.30 28.90
CA LYS A 211 11.86 -13.36 28.23
C LYS A 211 12.58 -14.69 28.17
N LEU A 212 13.89 -14.71 27.97
CA LEU A 212 14.68 -15.95 28.05
C LEU A 212 14.57 -16.56 29.45
N HIS A 213 14.75 -15.77 30.50
CA HIS A 213 14.68 -16.21 31.89
C HIS A 213 13.27 -16.72 32.26
N GLU A 214 12.20 -16.01 31.88
CA GLU A 214 10.81 -16.47 32.05
C GLU A 214 10.55 -17.84 31.42
N ASN A 215 11.24 -18.16 30.31
CA ASN A 215 11.10 -19.42 29.59
C ASN A 215 12.17 -20.47 29.96
N GLY A 216 13.01 -20.21 30.96
CA GLY A 216 14.08 -21.12 31.38
C GLY A 216 15.17 -21.32 30.32
N LEU A 217 15.36 -20.35 29.43
CA LEU A 217 16.37 -20.35 28.38
C LEU A 217 17.57 -19.48 28.76
N ALA A 218 18.76 -19.89 28.31
CA ALA A 218 19.97 -19.09 28.43
C ALA A 218 20.26 -18.35 27.11
N PRO A 219 20.89 -17.17 27.16
CA PRO A 219 21.40 -16.51 25.96
C PRO A 219 22.43 -17.39 25.22
N SER A 220 22.44 -17.28 23.90
CA SER A 220 23.50 -17.88 23.07
C SER A 220 24.86 -17.23 23.39
N SER A 221 25.95 -17.98 23.20
CA SER A 221 27.29 -17.40 23.25
C SER A 221 27.49 -16.41 22.10
N ALA A 222 28.16 -15.30 22.37
CA ALA A 222 28.52 -14.31 21.35
C ALA A 222 29.30 -14.97 20.19
N ALA A 223 29.02 -14.56 18.96
CA ALA A 223 29.76 -15.03 17.80
C ALA A 223 31.24 -14.61 17.86
N ASP A 224 32.10 -15.38 17.19
CA ASP A 224 33.52 -15.04 17.08
C ASP A 224 33.74 -13.75 16.25
N LYS A 225 34.89 -13.09 16.45
CA LYS A 225 35.20 -11.81 15.78
C LYS A 225 35.08 -11.89 14.25
N ARG A 226 35.48 -13.00 13.61
CA ARG A 226 35.42 -13.13 12.14
C ARG A 226 33.97 -13.20 11.66
N THR A 227 33.13 -13.92 12.38
CA THR A 227 31.68 -13.97 12.11
C THR A 227 31.04 -12.60 12.31
N LEU A 228 31.39 -11.89 13.39
CA LEU A 228 30.84 -10.57 13.72
C LEU A 228 31.14 -9.51 12.67
N ILE A 229 32.38 -9.37 12.19
CA ILE A 229 32.70 -8.40 11.13
C ILE A 229 31.97 -8.72 9.83
N ARG A 230 31.87 -10.01 9.46
CA ARG A 230 31.14 -10.42 8.27
C ARG A 230 29.65 -10.08 8.38
N ARG A 231 29.03 -10.38 9.53
CA ARG A 231 27.62 -10.09 9.80
C ARG A 231 27.35 -8.58 9.72
N LEU A 232 28.13 -7.77 10.45
CA LEU A 232 28.01 -6.32 10.45
C LEU A 232 28.15 -5.71 9.06
N ALA A 233 29.13 -6.17 8.28
CA ALA A 233 29.35 -5.64 6.93
C ALA A 233 28.14 -5.92 6.02
N PHE A 234 27.61 -7.14 6.01
CA PHE A 234 26.41 -7.44 5.22
C PHE A 234 25.16 -6.70 5.70
N ASP A 235 24.97 -6.59 7.01
CA ASP A 235 23.75 -5.99 7.56
C ASP A 235 23.75 -4.47 7.41
N LEU A 236 24.87 -3.81 7.69
CA LEU A 236 24.97 -2.35 7.67
C LEU A 236 25.28 -1.79 6.28
N ILE A 237 26.14 -2.43 5.49
CA ILE A 237 26.62 -1.87 4.21
C ILE A 237 26.35 -2.78 3.01
N GLY A 238 25.81 -3.99 3.21
CA GLY A 238 25.44 -4.90 2.12
C GLY A 238 26.61 -5.59 1.39
N LEU A 239 27.85 -5.31 1.79
CA LEU A 239 29.07 -5.81 1.15
C LEU A 239 29.86 -6.71 2.12
N PRO A 240 30.61 -7.71 1.61
CA PRO A 240 31.55 -8.45 2.44
C PRO A 240 32.71 -7.54 2.88
N PRO A 241 33.28 -7.74 4.08
CA PRO A 241 34.51 -7.04 4.46
C PRO A 241 35.68 -7.56 3.62
N SER A 242 36.63 -6.69 3.32
CA SER A 242 37.89 -7.09 2.65
C SER A 242 38.75 -7.98 3.56
N PRO A 243 39.65 -8.80 3.00
CA PRO A 243 40.58 -9.60 3.81
C PRO A 243 41.41 -8.78 4.80
N ASP A 244 41.82 -7.57 4.40
CA ASP A 244 42.63 -6.67 5.23
C ASP A 244 41.81 -6.09 6.39
N GLU A 245 40.56 -5.68 6.16
CA GLU A 245 39.67 -5.22 7.24
C GLU A 245 39.38 -6.34 8.26
N VAL A 246 39.27 -7.59 7.80
CA VAL A 246 39.13 -8.75 8.70
C VAL A 246 40.40 -8.94 9.52
N ALA A 247 41.58 -8.90 8.91
CA ALA A 247 42.85 -9.05 9.62
C ALA A 247 43.05 -7.91 10.65
N GLU A 248 42.76 -6.67 10.28
CA GLU A 248 42.81 -5.49 11.16
C GLU A 248 41.90 -5.66 12.37
N PHE A 249 40.64 -6.05 12.17
CA PHE A 249 39.68 -6.23 13.27
C PHE A 249 40.02 -7.40 14.19
N LEU A 250 40.54 -8.50 13.63
CA LEU A 250 41.00 -9.64 14.43
C LEU A 250 42.17 -9.25 15.35
N ALA A 251 43.11 -8.44 14.84
CA ALA A 251 44.27 -7.96 15.58
C ALA A 251 43.96 -6.81 16.56
N ASP A 252 42.80 -6.15 16.45
CA ASP A 252 42.43 -5.04 17.34
C ASP A 252 42.00 -5.54 18.73
N GLU A 253 42.87 -5.39 19.73
CA GLU A 253 42.63 -5.81 21.12
C GLU A 253 41.97 -4.73 21.99
N ARG A 254 41.63 -3.57 21.42
CA ARG A 254 40.99 -2.50 22.19
C ARG A 254 39.61 -2.94 22.70
N PRO A 255 39.20 -2.54 23.92
CA PRO A 255 37.88 -2.87 24.47
C PRO A 255 36.70 -2.39 23.63
N ASP A 256 36.88 -1.32 22.86
CA ASP A 256 35.87 -0.67 22.00
C ASP A 256 36.05 -1.01 20.50
N ALA A 257 36.87 -2.01 20.15
CA ALA A 257 37.17 -2.36 18.76
C ALA A 257 35.90 -2.66 17.93
N TYR A 258 34.90 -3.31 18.54
CA TYR A 258 33.62 -3.62 17.88
C TYR A 258 32.80 -2.36 17.61
N GLU A 259 32.67 -1.49 18.61
CA GLU A 259 31.93 -0.23 18.52
C GLU A 259 32.54 0.69 17.47
N ARG A 260 33.88 0.77 17.42
CA ARG A 260 34.58 1.52 16.37
C ARG A 260 34.35 0.94 14.97
N LEU A 261 34.29 -0.39 14.83
CA LEU A 261 33.94 -1.04 13.56
C LEU A 261 32.51 -0.67 13.15
N VAL A 262 31.55 -0.72 14.07
CA VAL A 262 30.16 -0.31 13.84
C VAL A 262 30.11 1.15 13.37
N ASP A 263 30.79 2.05 14.08
CA ASP A 263 30.81 3.48 13.76
C ASP A 263 31.45 3.74 12.38
N ARG A 264 32.52 3.01 12.02
CA ARG A 264 33.12 3.06 10.68
C ARG A 264 32.15 2.60 9.59
N LEU A 265 31.42 1.50 9.82
CA LEU A 265 30.46 0.96 8.86
C LEU A 265 29.22 1.87 8.70
N LEU A 266 28.72 2.46 9.79
CA LEU A 266 27.63 3.44 9.73
C LEU A 266 28.04 4.74 9.03
N ALA A 267 29.32 5.10 9.08
CA ALA A 267 29.86 6.26 8.35
C ALA A 267 30.13 5.98 6.86
N SER A 268 30.07 4.71 6.43
CA SER A 268 30.31 4.34 5.04
C SER A 268 29.19 4.84 4.11
N PRO A 269 29.50 5.33 2.90
CA PRO A 269 28.47 5.68 1.91
C PRO A 269 27.61 4.49 1.48
N HIS A 270 28.14 3.26 1.60
CA HIS A 270 27.40 2.03 1.31
C HIS A 270 26.28 1.75 2.33
N PHE A 271 26.27 2.42 3.49
CA PHE A 271 25.15 2.35 4.42
C PHE A 271 23.87 2.87 3.76
N GLY A 272 23.94 4.05 3.14
CA GLY A 272 22.80 4.65 2.43
C GLY A 272 22.31 3.76 1.30
N GLU A 273 23.22 3.18 0.51
CA GLU A 273 22.86 2.25 -0.57
C GLU A 273 22.13 1.00 -0.05
N ARG A 274 22.64 0.40 1.04
CA ARG A 274 22.06 -0.78 1.67
C ARG A 274 20.64 -0.51 2.18
N TRP A 275 20.45 0.58 2.91
CA TRP A 275 19.17 0.87 3.57
C TRP A 275 18.16 1.55 2.63
N ALA A 276 18.62 2.31 1.65
CA ALA A 276 17.77 2.84 0.59
C ALA A 276 17.08 1.72 -0.19
N ARG A 277 17.76 0.59 -0.47
CA ARG A 277 17.12 -0.55 -1.16
C ARG A 277 15.83 -1.00 -0.45
N TYR A 278 15.87 -1.14 0.87
CA TYR A 278 14.69 -1.53 1.65
C TYR A 278 13.61 -0.45 1.65
N TRP A 279 14.00 0.82 1.60
CA TRP A 279 13.06 1.94 1.47
C TRP A 279 12.37 1.97 0.11
N LEU A 280 13.12 1.75 -0.96
CA LEU A 280 12.66 1.84 -2.34
C LEU A 280 11.60 0.78 -2.67
N ASP A 281 11.67 -0.40 -2.04
CA ASP A 281 10.60 -1.40 -2.10
C ASP A 281 9.26 -0.84 -1.54
N LEU A 282 9.31 -0.05 -0.47
CA LEU A 282 8.13 0.57 0.14
C LEU A 282 7.59 1.73 -0.70
N ALA A 283 8.50 2.47 -1.34
CA ALA A 283 8.15 3.52 -2.28
C ALA A 283 7.58 3.00 -3.61
N ARG A 284 7.59 1.67 -3.84
CA ARG A 284 7.23 1.03 -5.13
C ARG A 284 8.09 1.55 -6.29
N TYR A 285 9.36 1.78 -6.01
CA TYR A 285 10.32 2.33 -6.96
C TYR A 285 10.59 1.38 -8.14
N VAL A 286 10.66 1.93 -9.35
CA VAL A 286 11.17 1.25 -10.54
C VAL A 286 12.08 2.21 -11.33
N ASP A 287 13.15 1.69 -11.93
CA ASP A 287 13.96 2.48 -12.87
C ASP A 287 13.21 2.67 -14.19
N ASP A 288 12.59 1.60 -14.70
CA ASP A 288 11.88 1.60 -15.98
C ASP A 288 10.41 1.18 -15.79
N THR A 289 9.51 1.95 -16.40
CA THR A 289 8.10 1.59 -16.55
C THR A 289 7.87 0.81 -17.84
N PRO A 290 6.81 -0.01 -17.94
CA PRO A 290 6.38 -0.58 -19.21
C PRO A 290 6.14 0.49 -20.28
N ASP A 291 6.37 0.16 -21.56
CA ASP A 291 6.26 1.08 -22.72
C ASP A 291 4.93 1.85 -22.85
N TRP A 292 3.87 1.39 -22.19
CA TRP A 292 2.53 2.00 -22.19
C TRP A 292 2.28 2.99 -21.04
N GLN A 293 3.20 3.12 -20.10
CA GLN A 293 3.17 4.13 -19.02
C GLN A 293 4.09 5.32 -19.34
N LYS A 294 3.88 6.44 -18.64
CA LYS A 294 4.80 7.59 -18.71
C LYS A 294 6.18 7.14 -18.22
N THR A 295 7.21 7.41 -19.02
CA THR A 295 8.56 6.97 -18.71
C THR A 295 9.10 7.58 -17.42
N THR A 296 9.72 6.75 -16.61
CA THR A 296 10.42 7.10 -15.37
C THR A 296 11.93 7.26 -15.55
N GLU A 297 12.41 7.68 -16.74
CA GLU A 297 13.85 7.71 -17.09
C GLU A 297 14.73 8.45 -16.07
N GLN A 298 14.12 9.32 -15.26
CA GLN A 298 14.80 10.14 -14.26
C GLN A 298 14.42 9.79 -12.82
N ALA A 299 13.80 8.63 -12.59
CA ALA A 299 13.46 8.14 -11.26
C ALA A 299 14.70 7.99 -10.36
N TRP A 300 15.87 7.73 -10.95
CA TRP A 300 17.14 7.66 -10.24
C TRP A 300 17.44 8.90 -9.38
N LEU A 301 16.89 10.08 -9.71
CA LEU A 301 17.02 11.29 -8.88
C LEU A 301 16.40 11.10 -7.49
N TYR A 302 15.26 10.42 -7.41
CA TYR A 302 14.63 10.07 -6.13
C TYR A 302 15.43 8.98 -5.41
N ARG A 303 15.88 7.94 -6.11
CA ARG A 303 16.74 6.89 -5.54
C ARG A 303 17.99 7.48 -4.90
N ASP A 304 18.69 8.35 -5.61
CA ASP A 304 19.93 8.97 -5.16
C ASP A 304 19.66 9.95 -4.01
N TRP A 305 18.51 10.63 -4.00
CA TRP A 305 18.05 11.42 -2.86
C TRP A 305 17.84 10.55 -1.62
N VAL A 306 17.17 9.39 -1.73
CA VAL A 306 16.96 8.47 -0.61
C VAL A 306 18.31 7.97 -0.07
N VAL A 307 19.22 7.52 -0.95
CA VAL A 307 20.58 7.09 -0.56
C VAL A 307 21.31 8.18 0.22
N ARG A 308 21.26 9.42 -0.28
CA ARG A 308 21.87 10.58 0.37
C ARG A 308 21.24 10.85 1.74
N ALA A 309 19.91 10.86 1.85
CA ALA A 309 19.21 11.12 3.10
C ALA A 309 19.56 10.11 4.21
N PHE A 310 19.69 8.81 3.86
CA PHE A 310 20.18 7.80 4.81
C PHE A 310 21.65 8.02 5.21
N ASN A 311 22.50 8.42 4.27
CA ASN A 311 23.91 8.68 4.56
C ASN A 311 24.13 9.92 5.43
N GLU A 312 23.30 10.94 5.26
CA GLU A 312 23.29 12.16 6.08
C GLU A 312 22.64 11.95 7.46
N ASP A 313 22.06 10.75 7.71
CA ASP A 313 21.28 10.44 8.91
C ASP A 313 20.16 11.46 9.15
N ARG A 314 19.48 11.86 8.07
CA ARG A 314 18.36 12.80 8.14
C ARG A 314 17.30 12.25 9.10
N PRO A 315 16.77 13.06 10.04
CA PRO A 315 15.72 12.62 10.93
C PRO A 315 14.55 12.00 10.15
N TYR A 316 14.11 10.82 10.57
CA TYR A 316 13.05 10.09 9.87
C TYR A 316 11.76 10.90 9.70
N ASP A 317 11.41 11.77 10.65
CA ASP A 317 10.24 12.63 10.51
C ASP A 317 10.39 13.67 9.41
N GLU A 318 11.57 14.29 9.30
CA GLU A 318 11.90 15.22 8.21
C GLU A 318 11.95 14.49 6.86
N PHE A 319 12.59 13.32 6.82
CA PHE A 319 12.68 12.47 5.63
C PHE A 319 11.29 12.10 5.09
N VAL A 320 10.33 11.76 5.96
CA VAL A 320 8.95 11.48 5.52
C VAL A 320 8.21 12.76 5.11
N LYS A 321 8.36 13.86 5.85
CA LYS A 321 7.70 15.13 5.52
C LYS A 321 8.10 15.65 4.13
N LEU A 322 9.37 15.56 3.78
CA LEU A 322 9.85 15.99 2.47
C LEU A 322 9.27 15.14 1.33
N GLN A 323 9.14 13.84 1.53
CA GLN A 323 8.57 12.95 0.52
C GLN A 323 7.10 13.24 0.20
N LEU A 324 6.37 13.82 1.16
CA LEU A 324 4.97 14.20 0.98
C LEU A 324 4.79 15.67 0.61
N ALA A 325 5.67 16.58 1.05
CA ALA A 325 5.39 18.01 1.04
C ALA A 325 6.63 18.92 0.85
N ALA A 326 7.75 18.45 0.31
CA ALA A 326 8.96 19.26 0.13
C ALA A 326 8.70 20.63 -0.56
N ASP A 327 7.81 20.69 -1.55
CA ASP A 327 7.41 21.92 -2.26
C ASP A 327 6.61 22.91 -1.41
N MET A 328 6.12 22.50 -0.25
CA MET A 328 5.31 23.30 0.68
C MET A 328 6.06 23.68 1.96
N MET A 329 7.33 23.29 2.09
CA MET A 329 8.16 23.55 3.26
C MET A 329 9.05 24.79 2.99
N PRO A 330 9.14 25.74 3.94
CA PRO A 330 9.76 27.05 3.72
C PRO A 330 11.28 27.03 3.52
N GLU A 331 11.97 25.98 3.96
CA GLU A 331 13.44 25.87 3.96
C GLU A 331 13.96 24.76 3.03
N THR A 332 13.13 24.27 2.11
CA THR A 332 13.51 23.20 1.19
C THR A 332 14.53 23.68 0.18
N VAL A 333 15.70 23.02 0.16
CA VAL A 333 16.71 23.21 -0.88
C VAL A 333 16.30 22.51 -2.18
N PRO A 334 16.71 22.99 -3.36
CA PRO A 334 16.27 22.45 -4.65
C PRO A 334 16.45 20.93 -4.80
N GLU A 335 17.52 20.38 -4.25
CA GLU A 335 17.85 18.96 -4.31
C GLU A 335 16.85 18.09 -3.55
N ASP A 336 16.14 18.64 -2.56
CA ASP A 336 15.15 17.94 -1.76
C ASP A 336 13.79 17.83 -2.44
N TYR A 337 13.55 18.55 -3.55
CA TYR A 337 12.35 18.31 -4.35
C TYR A 337 12.31 16.91 -4.97
N ALA A 338 13.46 16.25 -5.13
CA ALA A 338 13.52 14.86 -5.54
C ALA A 338 12.78 13.92 -4.58
N ALA A 339 12.66 14.28 -3.29
CA ALA A 339 11.92 13.51 -2.28
C ALA A 339 10.46 13.26 -2.68
N LEU A 340 9.83 14.21 -3.39
CA LEU A 340 8.45 14.09 -3.85
C LEU A 340 8.24 12.90 -4.80
N GLY A 341 9.31 12.28 -5.30
CA GLY A 341 9.28 11.04 -6.06
C GLY A 341 8.55 9.90 -5.37
N PHE A 342 8.42 9.87 -4.04
CA PHE A 342 7.60 8.87 -3.33
C PHE A 342 6.16 8.81 -3.88
N VAL A 343 5.57 9.98 -4.19
CA VAL A 343 4.25 10.09 -4.84
C VAL A 343 4.40 10.35 -6.34
N GLY A 344 5.42 11.11 -6.74
CA GLY A 344 5.72 11.48 -8.12
C GLY A 344 5.98 10.30 -9.07
N LEU A 345 6.42 9.17 -8.52
CA LEU A 345 6.65 7.91 -9.24
C LEU A 345 5.49 6.92 -9.10
N SER A 346 4.37 7.34 -8.49
CA SER A 346 3.18 6.47 -8.41
C SER A 346 2.70 6.07 -9.81
N PRO A 347 2.23 4.81 -9.99
CA PRO A 347 1.72 4.36 -11.28
C PRO A 347 0.66 5.31 -11.83
N GLN A 348 0.77 5.62 -13.12
CA GLN A 348 -0.29 6.29 -13.88
C GLN A 348 -0.99 5.27 -14.76
N TYR A 349 -2.32 5.31 -14.74
CA TYR A 349 -3.13 4.49 -15.63
C TYR A 349 -3.40 5.27 -16.92
N TRP A 350 -3.34 4.56 -18.05
CA TRP A 350 -3.69 5.10 -19.37
C TRP A 350 -5.15 5.56 -19.38
N LYS A 351 -5.37 6.81 -19.80
CA LYS A 351 -6.70 7.43 -19.90
C LYS A 351 -7.02 7.67 -21.36
N GLU A 352 -7.75 6.76 -22.00
CA GLU A 352 -8.23 6.96 -23.37
C GLU A 352 -9.33 8.04 -23.36
N LEU A 353 -8.95 9.28 -23.68
CA LEU A 353 -9.83 10.44 -23.59
C LEU A 353 -11.03 10.40 -24.54
N LYS A 354 -11.09 9.43 -25.46
CA LYS A 354 -12.28 9.11 -26.27
C LYS A 354 -13.26 8.14 -25.59
N LEU A 355 -13.10 7.92 -24.28
CA LEU A 355 -14.08 7.19 -23.47
C LEU A 355 -14.97 8.18 -22.71
N ALA A 356 -16.11 7.68 -22.26
CA ALA A 356 -17.05 8.43 -21.44
C ALA A 356 -16.42 8.88 -20.11
N PRO A 357 -16.79 10.06 -19.59
CA PRO A 357 -16.26 10.59 -18.32
C PRO A 357 -16.35 9.62 -17.15
N SER A 358 -17.45 8.87 -17.04
CA SER A 358 -17.66 7.88 -15.97
C SER A 358 -16.59 6.77 -15.94
N VAL A 359 -16.01 6.42 -17.08
CA VAL A 359 -14.90 5.46 -17.14
C VAL A 359 -13.60 6.10 -16.66
N ILE A 360 -13.33 7.33 -17.11
CA ILE A 360 -12.11 8.06 -16.74
C ILE A 360 -12.13 8.45 -15.26
N GLU A 361 -13.29 8.75 -14.67
CA GLU A 361 -13.45 8.99 -13.23
C GLU A 361 -13.03 7.79 -12.39
N VAL A 362 -13.36 6.55 -12.81
CA VAL A 362 -12.91 5.33 -12.13
C VAL A 362 -11.39 5.23 -12.15
N ILE A 363 -10.79 5.44 -13.33
CA ILE A 363 -9.33 5.38 -13.50
C ILE A 363 -8.63 6.43 -12.61
N VAL A 364 -9.14 7.66 -12.57
CA VAL A 364 -8.59 8.72 -11.70
C VAL A 364 -8.77 8.38 -10.21
N ALA A 365 -9.91 7.81 -9.82
CA ALA A 365 -10.14 7.37 -8.45
C ALA A 365 -9.20 6.23 -8.03
N ASP A 366 -8.85 5.31 -8.93
CA ASP A 366 -7.90 4.23 -8.69
C ASP A 366 -6.46 4.76 -8.46
N GLU A 367 -6.09 5.88 -9.09
CA GLU A 367 -4.79 6.53 -8.82
C GLU A 367 -4.73 7.15 -7.41
N TRP A 368 -5.85 7.70 -6.93
CA TRP A 368 -5.92 8.21 -5.55
C TRP A 368 -5.81 7.09 -4.53
N ASP A 369 -6.50 5.97 -4.79
CA ASP A 369 -6.50 4.77 -3.97
C ASP A 369 -5.08 4.19 -3.84
N GLU A 370 -4.37 4.06 -4.96
CA GLU A 370 -2.98 3.60 -4.98
C GLU A 370 -2.06 4.54 -4.15
N ARG A 371 -2.10 5.85 -4.38
CA ARG A 371 -1.29 6.79 -3.58
C ARG A 371 -1.60 6.70 -2.08
N LEU A 372 -2.87 6.57 -1.72
CA LEU A 372 -3.31 6.43 -0.33
C LEU A 372 -2.85 5.10 0.29
N ASP A 373 -3.02 3.98 -0.41
CA ASP A 373 -2.63 2.65 0.09
C ASP A 373 -1.13 2.58 0.38
N ALA A 374 -0.30 3.11 -0.52
CA ALA A 374 1.14 3.12 -0.34
C ALA A 374 1.58 3.97 0.85
N VAL A 375 1.01 5.17 1.01
CA VAL A 375 1.31 6.05 2.14
C VAL A 375 0.82 5.41 3.45
N SER A 376 -0.42 4.91 3.50
CA SER A 376 -0.98 4.35 4.73
C SER A 376 -0.28 3.06 5.17
N ARG A 377 0.05 2.15 4.26
CA ARG A 377 0.80 0.92 4.61
C ARG A 377 2.25 1.20 4.99
N THR A 378 2.89 2.16 4.34
CA THR A 378 4.30 2.47 4.59
C THR A 378 4.48 3.13 5.95
N PHE A 379 3.72 4.18 6.25
CA PHE A 379 3.95 5.01 7.44
C PHE A 379 3.06 4.67 8.64
N LEU A 380 1.87 4.09 8.41
CA LEU A 380 0.94 3.71 9.48
C LEU A 380 0.82 2.20 9.65
N GLY A 381 1.24 1.40 8.67
CA GLY A 381 0.99 -0.04 8.69
C GLY A 381 -0.51 -0.36 8.74
N LEU A 382 -1.34 0.47 8.09
CA LEU A 382 -2.79 0.32 8.05
C LEU A 382 -3.29 0.23 6.60
N THR A 383 -4.31 -0.58 6.37
CA THR A 383 -4.97 -0.76 5.08
C THR A 383 -6.13 0.22 4.90
N VAL A 384 -5.85 1.52 4.92
CA VAL A 384 -6.89 2.57 4.83
C VAL A 384 -7.67 2.49 3.51
N ALA A 385 -7.02 2.15 2.40
CA ALA A 385 -7.63 1.98 1.09
C ALA A 385 -8.78 0.95 1.06
N CYS A 386 -8.72 -0.08 1.92
CA CYS A 386 -9.79 -1.06 2.05
C CYS A 386 -11.12 -0.45 2.54
N ALA A 387 -11.13 0.77 3.07
CA ALA A 387 -12.33 1.50 3.46
C ALA A 387 -13.00 2.27 2.30
N ARG A 388 -12.52 2.16 1.06
CA ARG A 388 -13.06 2.85 -0.12
C ARG A 388 -14.53 2.58 -0.39
N CYS A 389 -14.95 1.32 -0.25
CA CYS A 389 -16.28 0.85 -0.64
C CYS A 389 -17.27 0.76 0.53
N HIS A 390 -16.75 0.55 1.73
CA HIS A 390 -17.48 0.47 2.99
C HIS A 390 -16.50 0.68 4.14
N ASP A 391 -16.99 0.97 5.34
CA ASP A 391 -16.13 1.11 6.52
C ASP A 391 -15.26 -0.13 6.69
N HIS A 392 -14.01 0.05 7.08
CA HIS A 392 -13.05 -1.04 7.14
C HIS A 392 -13.63 -2.20 7.96
N LYS A 393 -13.52 -3.42 7.43
CA LYS A 393 -14.23 -4.59 7.98
C LYS A 393 -13.87 -4.88 9.44
N PHE A 394 -12.64 -4.53 9.84
CA PHE A 394 -12.08 -4.87 11.14
C PHE A 394 -11.64 -3.61 11.90
N ASP A 395 -10.82 -2.79 11.26
CA ASP A 395 -10.23 -1.60 11.87
C ASP A 395 -11.22 -0.43 11.97
N ALA A 396 -10.97 0.44 12.94
CA ALA A 396 -11.75 1.66 13.17
C ALA A 396 -11.39 2.76 12.16
N ILE A 397 -11.66 2.48 10.88
CA ILE A 397 -11.43 3.37 9.75
C ILE A 397 -12.73 3.45 8.98
N THR A 398 -13.33 4.63 8.94
CA THR A 398 -14.57 4.85 8.22
C THR A 398 -14.32 5.07 6.74
N THR A 399 -15.36 4.88 5.94
CA THR A 399 -15.38 5.30 4.52
C THR A 399 -15.10 6.80 4.41
N ARG A 400 -15.55 7.61 5.39
CA ARG A 400 -15.30 9.06 5.43
C ARG A 400 -13.81 9.36 5.66
N ASP A 401 -13.12 8.58 6.49
CA ASP A 401 -11.67 8.70 6.68
C ASP A 401 -10.90 8.43 5.37
N TYR A 402 -11.32 7.42 4.61
CA TYR A 402 -10.75 7.16 3.28
C TYR A 402 -10.92 8.37 2.35
N TYR A 403 -12.15 8.88 2.17
CA TYR A 403 -12.38 9.99 1.23
C TYR A 403 -11.74 11.31 1.69
N ALA A 404 -11.63 11.53 3.00
CA ALA A 404 -10.91 12.66 3.56
C ALA A 404 -9.42 12.63 3.17
N LEU A 405 -8.74 11.48 3.27
CA LEU A 405 -7.34 11.36 2.86
C LEU A 405 -7.17 11.24 1.34
N ALA A 406 -8.07 10.57 0.63
CA ALA A 406 -8.05 10.51 -0.82
C ALA A 406 -8.20 11.91 -1.44
N GLY A 407 -8.93 12.82 -0.79
CA GLY A 407 -9.01 14.23 -1.20
C GLY A 407 -7.66 14.95 -1.20
N VAL A 408 -6.72 14.54 -0.34
CA VAL A 408 -5.34 15.07 -0.37
C VAL A 408 -4.68 14.75 -1.70
N PHE A 409 -4.77 13.50 -2.16
CA PHE A 409 -4.18 13.07 -3.43
C PHE A 409 -5.00 13.49 -4.66
N ALA A 410 -6.31 13.68 -4.51
CA ALA A 410 -7.15 14.30 -5.54
C ALA A 410 -6.83 15.77 -5.78
N SER A 411 -6.10 16.39 -4.85
CA SER A 411 -5.58 17.75 -4.91
C SER A 411 -4.09 17.80 -5.30
N THR A 412 -3.61 16.76 -5.98
CA THR A 412 -2.26 16.70 -6.57
C THR A 412 -2.29 16.32 -8.05
N ASP A 413 -1.31 16.82 -8.80
CA ASP A 413 -1.00 16.35 -10.17
C ASP A 413 0.49 15.97 -10.27
N LEU A 414 0.81 14.98 -11.11
CA LEU A 414 2.20 14.60 -11.34
C LEU A 414 2.88 15.64 -12.22
N SER A 415 4.07 16.07 -11.83
CA SER A 415 4.79 17.16 -12.49
C SER A 415 6.28 16.89 -12.46
N ASP A 416 6.99 17.17 -13.55
CA ASP A 416 8.44 17.02 -13.59
C ASP A 416 9.08 18.38 -13.24
N ARG A 417 10.09 18.37 -12.37
CA ARG A 417 10.72 19.59 -11.84
C ARG A 417 12.25 19.54 -11.95
N PRO A 418 12.91 20.59 -12.47
CA PRO A 418 14.36 20.66 -12.39
C PRO A 418 14.77 20.95 -10.95
N LEU A 419 15.81 20.26 -10.45
CA LEU A 419 16.37 20.48 -9.12
C LEU A 419 17.26 21.75 -9.09
N LEU A 420 16.67 22.88 -9.44
CA LEU A 420 17.31 24.20 -9.52
C LEU A 420 16.57 25.19 -8.59
N PRO A 421 17.25 26.24 -8.11
CA PRO A 421 16.58 27.29 -7.35
C PRO A 421 15.63 28.10 -8.24
N SER A 422 14.56 28.62 -7.64
CA SER A 422 13.69 29.63 -8.28
C SER A 422 14.43 30.98 -8.37
N PRO A 423 14.23 31.79 -9.43
CA PRO A 423 13.29 31.60 -10.54
C PRO A 423 13.81 30.74 -11.71
N THR A 424 15.06 30.25 -11.64
CA THR A 424 15.70 29.51 -12.74
C THR A 424 14.95 28.22 -13.06
N ALA A 425 14.47 27.50 -12.05
CA ALA A 425 13.67 26.30 -12.24
C ALA A 425 12.39 26.55 -13.04
N GLU A 426 11.68 27.65 -12.76
CA GLU A 426 10.46 28.03 -13.44
C GLU A 426 10.73 28.39 -14.91
N LEU A 427 11.81 29.11 -15.19
CA LEU A 427 12.24 29.42 -16.55
C LEU A 427 12.52 28.15 -17.36
N VAL A 428 13.27 27.20 -16.78
CA VAL A 428 13.57 25.91 -17.44
C VAL A 428 12.28 25.12 -17.67
N ARG A 429 11.38 25.06 -16.69
CA ARG A 429 10.11 24.35 -16.81
C ARG A 429 9.24 24.96 -17.90
N GLU A 430 9.08 26.28 -17.94
CA GLU A 430 8.30 26.97 -18.98
C GLU A 430 8.90 26.77 -20.38
N ALA A 431 10.22 26.85 -20.51
CA ALA A 431 10.91 26.60 -21.77
C ALA A 431 10.71 25.15 -22.25
N ARG A 432 10.83 24.16 -21.35
CA ARG A 432 10.60 22.75 -21.68
C ARG A 432 9.16 22.48 -22.11
N HIS A 433 8.17 23.00 -21.39
CA HIS A 433 6.76 22.91 -21.79
C HIS A 433 6.51 23.49 -23.18
N LYS A 434 7.11 24.65 -23.49
CA LYS A 434 7.04 25.25 -24.83
C LYS A 434 7.71 24.35 -25.88
N VAL A 435 8.90 23.83 -25.62
CA VAL A 435 9.59 22.89 -26.53
C VAL A 435 8.75 21.64 -26.78
N ASP A 436 8.12 21.05 -25.76
CA ASP A 436 7.27 19.88 -25.92
C ASP A 436 6.03 20.19 -26.77
N SER A 437 5.42 21.36 -26.57
CA SER A 437 4.32 21.82 -27.42
C SER A 437 4.74 22.03 -28.89
N LEU A 438 5.94 22.58 -29.12
CA LEU A 438 6.50 22.76 -30.47
C LEU A 438 6.83 21.43 -31.13
N LYS A 439 7.36 20.45 -30.38
CA LYS A 439 7.62 19.08 -30.87
C LYS A 439 6.33 18.37 -31.28
N GLU A 440 5.26 18.52 -30.49
CA GLU A 440 3.97 17.92 -30.82
C GLU A 440 3.35 18.57 -32.06
N SER A 441 3.48 19.89 -32.21
CA SER A 441 3.09 20.59 -33.45
C SER A 441 3.90 20.08 -34.65
N LEU A 442 5.22 19.95 -34.50
CA LEU A 442 6.11 19.43 -35.54
C LEU A 442 5.74 18.01 -35.97
N LYS A 443 5.32 17.15 -35.02
CA LYS A 443 4.86 15.78 -35.31
C LYS A 443 3.57 15.75 -36.13
N LYS A 444 2.71 16.78 -35.99
CA LYS A 444 1.45 16.92 -36.73
C LYS A 444 1.62 17.58 -38.10
N THR A 445 2.71 18.33 -38.32
CA THR A 445 3.02 18.97 -39.60
C THR A 445 3.25 17.93 -40.70
N LYS A 446 2.66 18.16 -41.88
CA LYS A 446 2.84 17.30 -43.05
C LYS A 446 4.12 17.70 -43.82
N GLY A 447 5.01 16.73 -44.02
CA GLY A 447 6.28 16.91 -44.74
C GLY A 447 7.38 17.44 -43.82
N LYS A 448 8.38 16.60 -43.52
CA LYS A 448 9.47 16.91 -42.60
C LYS A 448 10.38 18.06 -43.06
N GLU A 449 10.32 18.41 -44.35
CA GLU A 449 11.16 19.43 -44.98
C GLU A 449 10.40 20.72 -45.32
N SER A 450 9.12 20.84 -44.91
CA SER A 450 8.34 22.06 -45.18
C SER A 450 8.94 23.28 -44.46
N GLU A 451 8.68 24.48 -44.99
CA GLU A 451 9.10 25.73 -44.34
C GLU A 451 8.56 25.83 -42.90
N GLU A 452 7.33 25.37 -42.66
CA GLU A 452 6.72 25.31 -41.33
C GLU A 452 7.49 24.35 -40.39
N ALA A 453 7.86 23.16 -40.87
CA ALA A 453 8.65 22.22 -40.08
C ALA A 453 10.04 22.78 -39.75
N GLN A 454 10.69 23.47 -40.70
CA GLN A 454 11.97 24.13 -40.49
C GLN A 454 11.87 25.27 -39.47
N GLN A 455 10.81 26.09 -39.52
CA GLN A 455 10.55 27.15 -38.55
C GLN A 455 10.34 26.60 -37.14
N LEU A 456 9.52 25.55 -36.99
CA LEU A 456 9.29 24.89 -35.69
C LEU A 456 10.58 24.30 -35.14
N GLN A 457 11.39 23.65 -36.00
CA GLN A 457 12.69 23.11 -35.60
C GLN A 457 13.64 24.21 -35.13
N GLN A 458 13.70 25.34 -35.84
CA GLN A 458 14.53 26.48 -35.45
C GLN A 458 14.07 27.09 -34.13
N GLN A 459 12.75 27.28 -33.92
CA GLN A 459 12.22 27.78 -32.64
C GLN A 459 12.58 26.85 -31.47
N ILE A 460 12.58 25.53 -31.68
CA ILE A 460 13.03 24.57 -30.67
C ILE A 460 14.51 24.79 -30.34
N VAL A 461 15.38 24.94 -31.34
CA VAL A 461 16.82 25.18 -31.15
C VAL A 461 17.04 26.50 -30.42
N ASP A 462 16.45 27.60 -30.91
CA ASP A 462 16.60 28.93 -30.33
C ASP A 462 16.15 28.96 -28.87
N LEU A 463 15.02 28.34 -28.55
CA LEU A 463 14.50 28.30 -27.18
C LEU A 463 15.39 27.47 -26.25
N ARG A 464 15.98 26.38 -26.76
CA ARG A 464 16.95 25.56 -26.00
C ARG A 464 18.22 26.36 -25.70
N GLU A 465 18.77 27.04 -26.70
CA GLU A 465 20.01 27.85 -26.55
C GLU A 465 19.79 29.09 -25.68
N ALA A 466 18.62 29.72 -25.78
CA ALA A 466 18.25 30.89 -24.99
C ALA A 466 17.93 30.59 -23.52
N THR A 467 17.74 29.32 -23.16
CA THR A 467 17.37 28.91 -21.80
C THR A 467 18.57 28.29 -21.08
N PRO A 468 19.20 28.99 -20.10
CA PRO A 468 20.25 28.40 -19.29
C PRO A 468 19.78 27.12 -18.59
N TYR A 469 20.65 26.11 -18.53
CA TYR A 469 20.35 24.82 -17.89
C TYR A 469 19.17 24.06 -18.50
N PHE A 470 18.83 24.32 -19.76
CA PHE A 470 17.71 23.65 -20.43
C PHE A 470 17.78 22.13 -20.30
N ASP A 471 18.96 21.53 -20.47
CA ASP A 471 19.16 20.08 -20.46
C ASP A 471 19.30 19.45 -19.05
N THR A 472 19.12 20.23 -17.97
CA THR A 472 19.16 19.70 -16.60
C THR A 472 18.10 18.61 -16.39
N PRO A 473 18.45 17.49 -15.70
CA PRO A 473 17.50 16.47 -15.30
C PRO A 473 16.28 17.04 -14.54
N MET A 474 15.11 16.52 -14.86
CA MET A 474 13.82 16.84 -14.25
C MET A 474 13.41 15.67 -13.35
N ALA A 475 13.37 15.91 -12.04
CA ALA A 475 12.87 14.92 -11.09
C ALA A 475 11.36 14.71 -11.29
N PRO A 476 10.86 13.46 -11.30
CA PRO A 476 9.44 13.18 -11.18
C PRO A 476 8.94 13.61 -9.80
N THR A 477 7.98 14.54 -9.77
CA THR A 477 7.45 15.15 -8.55
C THR A 477 5.93 15.29 -8.61
N ILE A 478 5.36 16.03 -7.67
CA ILE A 478 3.95 16.42 -7.66
C ILE A 478 3.82 17.94 -7.48
N GLU A 479 2.71 18.49 -7.95
CA GLU A 479 2.34 19.89 -7.72
C GLU A 479 0.94 20.05 -7.13
N GLU A 480 0.70 21.20 -6.50
CA GLU A 480 -0.61 21.59 -5.98
C GLU A 480 -1.59 21.83 -7.15
N ALA A 481 -2.40 20.82 -7.48
CA ALA A 481 -3.39 20.89 -8.55
C ALA A 481 -4.47 19.81 -8.38
N SER A 482 -5.72 20.13 -8.72
CA SER A 482 -6.79 19.13 -8.73
C SER A 482 -7.16 18.72 -10.15
N VAL A 483 -7.32 17.42 -10.38
CA VAL A 483 -7.78 16.87 -11.66
C VAL A 483 -9.29 16.71 -11.65
N PHE A 484 -9.97 17.33 -12.62
CA PHE A 484 -11.40 17.16 -12.86
C PHE A 484 -11.64 16.45 -14.19
N VAL A 485 -12.50 15.44 -14.18
CA VAL A 485 -12.92 14.72 -15.37
C VAL A 485 -14.17 15.41 -15.91
N MET A 486 -14.10 15.94 -17.13
CA MET A 486 -15.17 16.75 -17.72
C MET A 486 -15.58 16.17 -19.07
N PRO A 487 -16.87 16.26 -19.47
CA PRO A 487 -17.30 15.88 -20.80
C PRO A 487 -16.66 16.78 -21.87
N ASP A 488 -16.30 16.18 -23.00
CA ASP A 488 -15.79 16.85 -24.20
C ASP A 488 -16.52 16.37 -25.48
N GLY A 489 -17.82 16.11 -25.34
CA GLY A 489 -18.67 15.51 -26.37
C GLY A 489 -19.45 14.30 -25.82
N PRO A 490 -20.24 13.60 -26.67
CA PRO A 490 -21.05 12.45 -26.24
C PRO A 490 -20.22 11.27 -25.71
N ASP A 491 -19.08 11.01 -26.36
CA ASP A 491 -18.18 9.88 -26.07
C ASP A 491 -16.74 10.36 -25.88
N ALA A 492 -16.55 11.54 -25.28
CA ALA A 492 -15.22 12.10 -25.09
C ALA A 492 -15.11 12.81 -23.75
N THR A 493 -13.89 12.82 -23.24
CA THR A 493 -13.51 13.33 -21.95
C THR A 493 -12.33 14.28 -22.11
N LYS A 494 -12.33 15.36 -21.34
CA LYS A 494 -11.15 16.19 -21.11
C LYS A 494 -10.81 16.22 -19.64
N LEU A 495 -9.52 16.30 -19.35
CA LEU A 495 -9.02 16.51 -18.00
C LEU A 495 -8.79 18.00 -17.78
N ASP A 496 -9.49 18.57 -16.80
CA ASP A 496 -9.34 19.96 -16.37
C ASP A 496 -8.46 19.99 -15.11
N ILE A 497 -7.21 20.40 -15.29
CA ILE A 497 -6.20 20.47 -14.23
C ILE A 497 -6.21 21.88 -13.62
N ARG A 498 -6.69 21.99 -12.39
CA ARG A 498 -6.84 23.27 -11.68
C ARG A 498 -5.72 23.46 -10.67
N ARG A 499 -4.69 24.21 -11.07
CA ARG A 499 -3.55 24.54 -10.20
C ARG A 499 -3.97 25.37 -8.99
N ARG A 500 -3.41 25.04 -7.83
CA ARG A 500 -3.61 25.70 -6.53
C ARG A 500 -5.09 25.80 -6.10
N GLN A 501 -5.92 24.90 -6.61
CA GLN A 501 -7.33 24.79 -6.26
C GLN A 501 -7.57 23.39 -5.70
N PRO A 502 -7.38 23.18 -4.38
CA PRO A 502 -7.64 21.89 -3.77
C PRO A 502 -9.13 21.51 -3.84
N ARG A 503 -9.42 20.22 -3.70
CA ARG A 503 -10.79 19.69 -3.70
C ARG A 503 -11.02 18.69 -2.57
N ASP A 504 -12.16 18.83 -1.92
CA ASP A 504 -12.74 17.79 -1.08
C ASP A 504 -13.50 16.77 -1.96
N LEU A 505 -13.62 15.53 -1.49
CA LEU A 505 -14.27 14.46 -2.24
C LEU A 505 -15.64 14.12 -1.64
N PRO A 506 -16.65 13.81 -2.46
CA PRO A 506 -17.83 13.10 -2.00
C PRO A 506 -17.48 11.66 -1.61
N VAL A 507 -18.20 11.11 -0.63
CA VAL A 507 -18.16 9.68 -0.36
C VAL A 507 -18.79 8.94 -1.54
N PHE A 508 -17.97 8.28 -2.37
CA PHE A 508 -18.52 7.43 -3.43
C PHE A 508 -19.14 6.18 -2.84
N ARG A 509 -20.44 5.99 -3.06
CA ARG A 509 -21.16 4.84 -2.54
C ARG A 509 -20.60 3.58 -3.18
N ARG A 510 -20.14 2.63 -2.36
CA ARG A 510 -19.46 1.41 -2.82
C ARG A 510 -18.22 1.67 -3.68
N GLY A 511 -17.57 2.82 -3.49
CA GLY A 511 -16.37 3.17 -4.26
C GLY A 511 -16.63 3.60 -5.70
N ASN A 512 -17.90 3.78 -6.10
CA ASN A 512 -18.29 4.12 -7.47
C ASN A 512 -18.37 5.65 -7.68
N PRO A 513 -17.45 6.26 -8.47
CA PRO A 513 -17.44 7.70 -8.72
C PRO A 513 -18.73 8.24 -9.35
N SER A 514 -19.46 7.41 -10.09
CA SER A 514 -20.74 7.76 -10.70
C SER A 514 -21.91 7.81 -9.70
N ASN A 515 -21.68 7.46 -8.42
CA ASN A 515 -22.67 7.50 -7.36
C ASN A 515 -22.15 8.27 -6.12
N PRO A 516 -21.96 9.59 -6.23
CA PRO A 516 -21.45 10.41 -5.14
C PRO A 516 -22.48 10.58 -4.02
N GLY A 517 -22.01 10.53 -2.78
CA GLY A 517 -22.73 10.93 -1.57
C GLY A 517 -22.25 12.28 -1.05
N ASP A 518 -22.28 12.45 0.27
CA ASP A 518 -21.90 13.71 0.92
C ASP A 518 -20.41 14.00 0.77
N ILE A 519 -20.08 15.28 0.56
CA ILE A 519 -18.71 15.78 0.56
C ILE A 519 -18.12 15.65 1.97
N VAL A 520 -16.88 15.15 2.05
CA VAL A 520 -16.11 15.04 3.27
C VAL A 520 -14.91 15.96 3.18
N PRO A 521 -14.73 16.89 4.14
CA PRO A 521 -13.54 17.71 4.16
C PRO A 521 -12.29 16.85 4.34
N ARG A 522 -11.21 17.21 3.65
CA ARG A 522 -9.90 16.59 3.88
C ARG A 522 -9.49 16.76 5.33
N ARG A 523 -9.10 15.68 5.98
CA ARG A 523 -8.71 15.63 7.39
C ARG A 523 -7.92 14.34 7.63
N PHE A 524 -7.23 14.27 8.77
CA PHE A 524 -6.57 13.04 9.20
C PHE A 524 -7.59 12.00 9.72
N LEU A 525 -7.09 10.80 10.03
CA LEU A 525 -7.91 9.67 10.49
C LEU A 525 -8.53 9.98 11.85
N GLU A 526 -9.83 9.75 11.99
CA GLU A 526 -10.56 10.00 13.23
C GLU A 526 -10.04 9.17 14.42
N LEU A 527 -9.49 7.99 14.11
CA LEU A 527 -8.85 7.07 15.05
C LEU A 527 -7.80 7.74 15.94
N PHE A 528 -6.99 8.65 15.38
CA PHE A 528 -5.90 9.32 16.10
C PHE A 528 -6.30 10.69 16.67
N SER A 529 -7.44 11.23 16.25
CA SER A 529 -7.94 12.51 16.76
C SER A 529 -8.71 12.35 18.08
N SER A 530 -8.34 13.11 19.11
CA SER A 530 -8.99 13.08 20.43
C SER A 530 -10.35 13.81 20.49
N ALA A 531 -10.67 14.56 19.43
CA ALA A 531 -11.98 15.16 19.15
C ALA A 531 -11.98 15.48 17.65
N THR A 532 -12.93 14.95 16.87
CA THR A 532 -13.11 15.15 15.40
C THR A 532 -11.94 15.83 14.68
N SER A 533 -11.11 15.04 13.96
CA SER A 533 -9.98 15.55 13.19
C SER A 533 -10.39 16.81 12.43
N GLN A 534 -9.78 17.94 12.79
CA GLN A 534 -10.07 19.21 12.15
C GLN A 534 -9.77 19.08 10.65
N PRO A 535 -10.59 19.70 9.79
CA PRO A 535 -10.28 19.79 8.36
C PRO A 535 -8.92 20.43 8.12
N PHE A 536 -8.17 19.87 7.18
CA PHE A 536 -6.97 20.46 6.61
C PHE A 536 -7.32 21.77 5.90
N GLN A 537 -6.53 22.81 6.15
CA GLN A 537 -6.82 24.17 5.70
C GLN A 537 -5.86 24.65 4.60
N GLN A 538 -4.71 24.01 4.42
CA GLN A 538 -3.62 24.51 3.58
C GLN A 538 -3.43 23.69 2.31
N GLY A 539 -3.70 24.31 1.16
CA GLY A 539 -3.46 23.69 -0.15
C GLY A 539 -4.16 22.34 -0.26
N SER A 540 -3.45 21.33 -0.77
CA SER A 540 -3.87 19.93 -0.85
C SER A 540 -4.08 19.25 0.51
N GLY A 541 -3.51 19.79 1.59
CA GLY A 541 -3.45 19.15 2.91
C GLY A 541 -2.29 18.14 3.05
N ARG A 542 -1.41 17.99 2.04
CA ARG A 542 -0.25 17.08 2.10
C ARG A 542 0.69 17.39 3.25
N ARG A 543 0.97 18.67 3.48
CA ARG A 543 1.81 19.12 4.60
C ARG A 543 1.17 18.77 5.94
N GLU A 544 -0.11 19.08 6.12
CA GLU A 544 -0.84 18.77 7.36
C GLU A 544 -0.94 17.25 7.59
N PHE A 545 -1.14 16.46 6.54
CA PHE A 545 -1.08 15.00 6.61
C PHE A 545 0.31 14.51 7.04
N ALA A 546 1.37 15.04 6.45
CA ALA A 546 2.74 14.69 6.83
C ALA A 546 3.07 15.06 8.29
N GLU A 547 2.56 16.21 8.77
CA GLU A 547 2.67 16.62 10.16
C GLU A 547 1.87 15.68 11.09
N ALA A 548 0.65 15.31 10.71
CA ALA A 548 -0.22 14.42 11.49
C ALA A 548 0.37 13.01 11.70
N LEU A 549 1.19 12.50 10.78
CA LEU A 549 1.92 11.23 10.96
C LEU A 549 2.81 11.24 12.21
N PHE A 550 3.42 12.38 12.53
CA PHE A 550 4.38 12.52 13.63
C PHE A 550 3.84 13.28 14.84
N HIS A 551 2.65 13.85 14.74
CA HIS A 551 1.93 14.49 15.85
C HIS A 551 0.81 13.60 16.38
N ASP A 552 -0.14 13.20 15.52
CA ASP A 552 -1.33 12.45 15.93
C ASP A 552 -1.08 10.94 15.94
N ALA A 553 -0.38 10.43 14.91
CA ALA A 553 -0.07 9.00 14.77
C ALA A 553 1.36 8.63 15.18
N GLN A 554 2.07 9.52 15.90
CA GLN A 554 3.48 9.38 16.26
C GLN A 554 3.83 7.99 16.80
N ALA A 555 2.99 7.47 17.70
CA ALA A 555 3.20 6.18 18.35
C ALA A 555 3.15 5.01 17.35
N LEU A 556 2.19 5.03 16.43
CA LEU A 556 2.04 4.01 15.40
C LEU A 556 3.18 4.10 14.38
N THR A 557 3.50 5.30 13.90
CA THR A 557 4.59 5.52 12.95
C THR A 557 5.94 5.08 13.51
N ALA A 558 6.22 5.34 14.79
CA ALA A 558 7.42 4.85 15.48
C ALA A 558 7.46 3.30 15.52
N ARG A 559 6.36 2.65 15.91
CA ARG A 559 6.29 1.18 15.96
C ARG A 559 6.53 0.53 14.61
N VAL A 560 5.97 1.12 13.54
CA VAL A 560 6.13 0.61 12.18
C VAL A 560 7.59 0.66 11.73
N ILE A 561 8.26 1.82 11.84
CA ILE A 561 9.66 1.94 11.40
C ILE A 561 10.62 1.09 12.25
N VAL A 562 10.41 1.05 13.57
CA VAL A 562 11.18 0.20 14.49
C VAL A 562 11.05 -1.28 14.11
N ASN A 563 9.83 -1.74 13.86
CA ASN A 563 9.59 -3.13 13.49
C ASN A 563 10.23 -3.49 12.15
N ARG A 564 10.19 -2.60 11.16
CA ARG A 564 10.83 -2.79 9.85
C ARG A 564 12.35 -2.92 10.00
N ILE A 565 13.00 -1.99 10.70
CA ILE A 565 14.45 -2.02 10.92
C ILE A 565 14.84 -3.27 11.73
N TRP A 566 14.09 -3.59 12.79
CA TRP A 566 14.29 -4.83 13.56
C TRP A 566 14.22 -6.07 12.65
N SER A 567 13.19 -6.17 11.81
CA SER A 567 13.01 -7.32 10.92
C SER A 567 14.19 -7.51 9.96
N HIS A 568 14.83 -6.44 9.51
CA HIS A 568 15.99 -6.54 8.61
C HIS A 568 17.27 -6.99 9.31
N HIS A 569 17.46 -6.67 10.60
CA HIS A 569 18.61 -7.15 11.39
C HIS A 569 18.42 -8.56 11.93
N PHE A 570 17.22 -8.89 12.39
CA PHE A 570 16.94 -10.15 13.10
C PHE A 570 16.19 -11.19 12.25
N GLY A 571 15.88 -10.86 10.99
CA GLY A 571 15.19 -11.73 10.02
C GLY A 571 13.69 -11.93 10.28
N LYS A 572 13.18 -11.51 11.43
CA LYS A 572 11.75 -11.54 11.80
C LYS A 572 11.40 -10.29 12.59
N GLY A 573 10.32 -9.62 12.20
CA GLY A 573 9.76 -8.50 12.95
C GLY A 573 9.24 -8.93 14.33
N LEU A 574 9.24 -7.99 15.28
CA LEU A 574 8.52 -8.15 16.55
C LEU A 574 7.03 -8.33 16.29
N VAL A 575 6.51 -7.66 15.27
CA VAL A 575 5.22 -7.87 14.62
C VAL A 575 5.50 -8.49 13.25
N ARG A 576 5.00 -9.71 13.01
CA ARG A 576 5.33 -10.46 11.77
C ARG A 576 4.59 -9.97 10.53
N THR A 577 3.63 -9.07 10.69
CA THR A 577 2.88 -8.40 9.62
C THR A 577 3.33 -6.94 9.47
N PRO A 578 4.47 -6.64 8.80
CA PRO A 578 5.09 -5.32 8.83
C PRO A 578 4.28 -4.18 8.19
N SER A 579 3.24 -4.50 7.41
CA SER A 579 2.33 -3.53 6.78
C SER A 579 0.89 -3.66 7.27
N ASP A 580 0.64 -4.42 8.35
CA ASP A 580 -0.67 -4.54 9.00
C ASP A 580 -0.49 -4.60 10.53
N PHE A 581 -0.70 -3.45 11.17
CA PHE A 581 -0.70 -3.22 12.61
C PHE A 581 -2.13 -3.07 13.15
N GLY A 582 -3.13 -3.37 12.32
CA GLY A 582 -4.54 -3.37 12.67
C GLY A 582 -4.98 -4.66 13.38
N LEU A 583 -6.28 -4.92 13.36
CA LEU A 583 -6.91 -6.07 14.00
C LEU A 583 -6.69 -7.39 13.26
N GLN A 584 -6.35 -7.35 11.97
CA GLN A 584 -5.94 -8.53 11.20
C GLN A 584 -4.43 -8.82 11.31
N GLY A 585 -3.65 -7.79 11.66
CA GLY A 585 -2.24 -7.92 11.98
C GLY A 585 -1.96 -8.79 13.20
N GLU A 586 -0.74 -9.31 13.25
CA GLU A 586 -0.27 -10.04 14.43
C GLU A 586 0.05 -9.11 15.60
N ARG A 587 -0.09 -9.63 16.83
CA ARG A 587 0.38 -8.92 18.02
C ARG A 587 1.90 -8.97 18.13
N PRO A 588 2.55 -7.94 18.71
CA PRO A 588 3.98 -7.98 18.95
C PRO A 588 4.34 -9.15 19.88
N SER A 589 5.38 -9.89 19.52
CA SER A 589 5.97 -10.93 20.37
C SER A 589 6.55 -10.36 21.68
N HIS A 590 7.09 -9.14 21.61
CA HIS A 590 7.67 -8.41 22.74
C HIS A 590 7.07 -6.99 22.80
N PRO A 591 5.84 -6.82 23.30
CA PRO A 591 5.13 -5.52 23.29
C PRO A 591 5.89 -4.42 24.02
N GLU A 592 6.45 -4.73 25.19
CA GLU A 592 7.20 -3.76 26.00
C GLU A 592 8.50 -3.33 25.32
N LEU A 593 9.23 -4.27 24.71
CA LEU A 593 10.42 -3.95 23.93
C LEU A 593 10.09 -3.08 22.71
N LEU A 594 9.02 -3.41 21.98
CA LEU A 594 8.59 -2.61 20.83
C LEU A 594 8.24 -1.18 21.26
N ASP A 595 7.48 -1.01 22.33
CA ASP A 595 7.11 0.31 22.85
C ASP A 595 8.33 1.08 23.37
N TRP A 596 9.27 0.41 24.04
CA TRP A 596 10.51 1.02 24.49
C TRP A 596 11.36 1.50 23.30
N LEU A 597 11.62 0.64 22.30
CA LEU A 597 12.36 1.02 21.09
C LEU A 597 11.68 2.16 20.32
N SER A 598 10.35 2.14 20.25
CA SER A 598 9.54 3.18 19.61
C SER A 598 9.67 4.52 20.36
N SER A 599 9.77 4.48 21.68
CA SER A 599 10.02 5.67 22.49
C SER A 599 11.44 6.18 22.32
N GLU A 600 12.44 5.29 22.26
CA GLU A 600 13.86 5.66 22.05
C GLU A 600 14.12 6.38 20.72
N ILE A 601 13.40 5.99 19.65
CA ILE A 601 13.51 6.68 18.37
C ILE A 601 12.71 7.99 18.37
N ALA A 602 11.52 8.03 18.95
CA ALA A 602 10.59 9.16 18.85
C ALA A 602 10.81 10.30 19.86
N GLU A 603 11.22 9.99 21.10
CA GLU A 603 11.31 10.96 22.22
C GLU A 603 12.74 11.41 22.57
N CYS A 604 13.76 10.94 21.84
CA CYS A 604 15.13 11.39 22.06
C CYS A 604 15.24 12.90 21.79
N GLY A 605 15.28 13.70 22.86
CA GLY A 605 15.15 15.16 22.85
C GLY A 605 14.38 15.72 24.05
N VAL A 606 13.52 14.92 24.70
CA VAL A 606 12.76 15.32 25.90
C VAL A 606 13.34 14.71 27.20
N ARG A 607 14.27 13.76 27.09
CA ARG A 607 14.88 13.08 28.24
C ARG A 607 16.39 13.15 28.21
N SER A 608 16.92 14.29 28.66
CA SER A 608 18.16 14.31 29.42
C SER A 608 17.81 14.61 30.89
N ALA A 609 17.56 13.56 31.67
CA ALA A 609 18.35 13.48 32.89
C ALA A 609 19.76 13.22 32.36
N GLU A 610 20.59 14.26 32.36
CA GLU A 610 22.04 14.26 32.22
C GLU A 610 22.62 12.90 31.80
N GLY A 611 22.71 12.67 30.48
CA GLY A 611 23.65 11.67 29.99
C GLY A 611 25.05 12.13 30.38
N GLU A 612 25.88 11.22 30.89
CA GLU A 612 27.27 11.48 31.33
C GLU A 612 28.17 12.14 30.24
N ASP A 613 27.68 12.29 29.01
CA ASP A 613 28.38 12.90 27.88
C ASP A 613 27.82 14.26 27.41
N GLY A 614 26.76 14.81 28.01
CA GLY A 614 26.27 16.17 27.74
C GLY A 614 25.76 16.42 26.31
N ARG A 615 25.54 15.39 25.49
CA ARG A 615 25.09 15.53 24.09
C ARG A 615 23.57 15.44 23.97
N HIS A 616 22.93 16.49 23.45
CA HIS A 616 21.53 16.43 23.01
C HIS A 616 21.40 15.39 21.88
N ARG A 617 20.58 14.36 22.11
CA ARG A 617 20.32 13.30 21.13
C ARG A 617 19.20 13.73 20.20
N ALA A 618 19.42 13.70 18.88
CA ALA A 618 18.40 14.05 17.88
C ALA A 618 17.27 13.00 17.84
N ALA A 619 16.00 13.43 17.84
CA ALA A 619 14.88 12.51 17.61
C ALA A 619 15.00 11.91 16.21
N TRP A 620 14.45 10.71 16.01
CA TRP A 620 14.30 10.09 14.69
C TRP A 620 15.60 9.77 13.92
N ALA A 621 16.77 9.80 14.57
CA ALA A 621 18.04 9.44 13.94
C ALA A 621 18.18 7.91 13.74
N LEU A 622 18.23 7.48 12.48
CA LEU A 622 18.21 6.06 12.12
C LEU A 622 19.54 5.38 12.39
N LYS A 623 20.70 5.99 12.05
CA LYS A 623 22.02 5.37 12.27
C LYS A 623 22.25 5.07 13.74
N ARG A 624 21.81 5.95 14.65
CA ARG A 624 21.83 5.68 16.09
C ARG A 624 20.98 4.45 16.43
N PHE A 625 19.80 4.32 15.85
CA PHE A 625 18.95 3.16 16.08
C PHE A 625 19.59 1.86 15.56
N HIS A 626 20.18 1.86 14.36
CA HIS A 626 20.98 0.72 13.87
C HIS A 626 22.12 0.38 14.85
N ARG A 627 22.85 1.39 15.33
CA ARG A 627 23.92 1.23 16.32
C ARG A 627 23.42 0.57 17.60
N LEU A 628 22.28 1.01 18.15
CA LEU A 628 21.67 0.44 19.35
C LEU A 628 21.41 -1.07 19.17
N LEU A 629 20.85 -1.46 18.02
CA LEU A 629 20.54 -2.86 17.74
C LEU A 629 21.81 -3.69 17.60
N VAL A 630 22.77 -3.27 16.76
CA VAL A 630 23.96 -4.09 16.48
C VAL A 630 24.97 -4.11 17.63
N THR A 631 24.93 -3.14 18.55
CA THR A 631 25.79 -3.16 19.74
C THR A 631 25.24 -3.99 20.90
N SER A 632 23.99 -4.47 20.80
CA SER A 632 23.35 -5.33 21.80
C SER A 632 24.01 -6.72 21.88
N SER A 633 23.89 -7.40 23.02
CA SER A 633 24.22 -8.83 23.10
C SER A 633 23.27 -9.68 22.29
N THR A 634 22.01 -9.25 22.15
CA THR A 634 20.99 -9.94 21.34
C THR A 634 21.43 -10.10 19.88
N TYR A 635 22.16 -9.13 19.34
CA TYR A 635 22.68 -9.18 17.97
C TYR A 635 24.01 -9.92 17.84
N ARG A 636 24.88 -9.90 18.86
CA ARG A 636 26.22 -10.48 18.81
C ARG A 636 26.17 -12.00 19.00
#